data_AF-A0A966T1Z6-F1
#
_entry.id   AF-A0A966T1Z6-F1
#
_cell.length_a   1.000
_cell.length_b   1.000
_cell.length_c   1.000
_cell.angle_alpha   90.00
_cell.angle_beta   90.00
_cell.angle_gamma   90.00
#
_symmetry.space_group_name_H-M   'P 1'
#
loop_
_entity.id
_entity.type
_entity.pdbx_description
1 polymer ?
#
loop_
_entity_poly.entity_id
_entity_poly.type
_entity_poly.pdbx_seq_one_letter_code
_entity_poly.pdbx_strand_id
1 'polypeptide(L)'
;FGRRPVDFVRQVARAATELLPPTPAKLWEFRGLVGAGLRVGLRRDSSGPILDAVQSPPDLTQLPVLTLSPDDGGPFVTLPLVYTEHPGPDGHGHNLGMYRMQVFDRQTTGMHWQIGKGGGFHHASAERNNRPLPVTVFLGGPPAMILGAIAPLPENLPELLLSSLLMGERLGRTPDPAGGYPLLSQAEFALAGEVPPRLRRSEGPFGDHYGYYSMAHEFPVFNVRRMYHRRDAIYPATVVAQPRQEDYFIGEYLQELLSPLFPLVMPSVRDIWSYGETGFHSLAAAVVQERYSREALGSAFRILGEGQLALTKFLLITDTPRNLKDFPGTLEHILARADFSTDLFIFDQTAMDTLDYTGSAMNRGSKGVLLGTGPAKRRLPRIFALPEGAGLPVGVTAADAFCDGCLVVSGPAFEDEPGAVARLVSAPAFAGWPLIVVADDVSIARDPQRFLWATFTRFAPGADIHAARTIARRHHLSYEPPIGIDARMKPWYPKEVRPLKSTAEVVDARWKAFFPQGMAQNPRPCGPPEDDNARIPLQRSVAPKE
;
A
#
# COMPACT_ATOMS: atom_id res chain seq x y z
N PHE A 1 16.45 -1.85 9.46
CA PHE A 1 16.48 -3.16 10.16
C PHE A 1 17.57 -4.14 9.66
N GLY A 2 18.51 -3.73 8.79
CA GLY A 2 19.51 -4.65 8.24
C GLY A 2 18.88 -5.80 7.43
N ARG A 3 19.68 -6.80 7.02
CA ARG A 3 19.19 -7.97 6.26
C ARG A 3 18.58 -9.08 7.13
N ARG A 4 18.86 -9.04 8.44
CA ARG A 4 18.51 -10.11 9.39
C ARG A 4 17.03 -10.51 9.38
N PRO A 5 16.04 -9.59 9.41
CA PRO A 5 14.63 -10.00 9.38
C PRO A 5 14.21 -10.63 8.06
N VAL A 6 14.70 -10.10 6.93
CA VAL A 6 14.42 -10.64 5.59
C VAL A 6 14.99 -12.05 5.46
N ASP A 7 16.23 -12.26 5.91
CA ASP A 7 16.86 -13.58 5.90
C ASP A 7 16.14 -14.56 6.82
N PHE A 8 15.66 -14.10 7.98
CA PHE A 8 14.86 -14.92 8.89
C PHE A 8 13.54 -15.33 8.25
N VAL A 9 12.78 -14.40 7.68
CA VAL A 9 11.50 -14.71 7.00
C VAL A 9 11.72 -15.68 5.83
N ARG A 10 12.80 -15.49 5.06
CA ARG A 10 13.20 -16.42 4.00
C ARG A 10 13.51 -17.82 4.54
N GLN A 11 14.23 -17.93 5.67
CA GLN A 11 14.52 -19.21 6.31
C GLN A 11 13.25 -19.89 6.85
N VAL A 12 12.32 -19.13 7.43
CA VAL A 12 11.01 -19.66 7.87
C VAL A 12 10.20 -20.17 6.69
N ALA A 13 10.14 -19.40 5.60
CA ALA A 13 9.44 -19.82 4.39
C ALA A 13 10.01 -21.12 3.81
N ARG A 14 11.36 -21.21 3.76
CA ARG A 14 12.08 -22.39 3.33
C ARG A 14 11.85 -23.59 4.25
N ALA A 15 11.84 -23.38 5.57
CA ALA A 15 11.56 -24.44 6.53
C ALA A 15 10.12 -24.98 6.34
N ALA A 16 9.14 -24.11 6.09
CA ALA A 16 7.75 -24.54 5.91
C ALA A 16 7.57 -25.51 4.72
N THR A 17 8.38 -25.38 3.67
CA THR A 17 8.31 -26.24 2.47
C THR A 17 9.28 -27.42 2.51
N GLU A 18 10.50 -27.22 3.03
CA GLU A 18 11.57 -28.22 2.96
C GLU A 18 11.63 -29.14 4.18
N LEU A 19 11.08 -28.75 5.33
CA LEU A 19 11.20 -29.52 6.58
C LEU A 19 10.34 -30.79 6.59
N LEU A 20 9.49 -30.99 5.58
CA LEU A 20 8.69 -32.19 5.41
C LEU A 20 9.21 -33.05 4.23
N PRO A 21 9.50 -34.36 4.43
CA PRO A 21 9.58 -35.05 5.72
C PRO A 21 10.79 -34.57 6.56
N PRO A 22 10.68 -34.58 7.89
CA PRO A 22 11.75 -34.11 8.77
C PRO A 22 12.87 -35.14 8.82
N THR A 23 14.07 -34.73 8.40
CA THR A 23 15.29 -35.54 8.54
C THR A 23 16.23 -34.89 9.56
N PRO A 24 17.10 -35.65 10.24
CA PRO A 24 18.08 -35.07 11.17
C PRO A 24 18.95 -33.98 10.52
N ALA A 25 19.32 -34.16 9.24
CA ALA A 25 20.08 -33.16 8.48
C ALA A 25 19.28 -31.85 8.29
N LYS A 26 18.00 -31.93 7.91
CA LYS A 26 17.12 -30.76 7.76
C LYS A 26 16.88 -30.06 9.10
N LEU A 27 16.63 -30.82 10.18
CA LEU A 27 16.47 -30.25 11.53
C LEU A 27 17.75 -29.54 12.00
N TRP A 28 18.92 -30.11 11.70
CA TRP A 28 20.20 -29.48 12.01
C TRP A 28 20.46 -28.23 11.18
N GLU A 29 20.06 -28.21 9.91
CA GLU A 29 20.15 -27.04 9.03
C GLU A 29 19.34 -25.85 9.58
N PHE A 30 18.11 -26.10 10.05
CA PHE A 30 17.23 -25.07 10.60
C PHE A 30 17.40 -24.78 12.11
N ARG A 31 18.44 -25.32 12.77
CA ARG A 31 18.68 -25.13 14.22
C ARG A 31 18.77 -23.67 14.66
N GLY A 32 19.22 -22.78 13.77
CA GLY A 32 19.29 -21.34 14.02
C GLY A 32 17.91 -20.70 14.26
N LEU A 33 16.85 -21.25 13.65
CA LEU A 33 15.48 -20.79 13.83
C LEU A 33 14.98 -21.05 15.26
N VAL A 34 15.45 -22.10 15.93
CA VAL A 34 15.08 -22.40 17.32
C VAL A 34 15.62 -21.33 18.26
N GLY A 35 16.91 -20.98 18.13
CA GLY A 35 17.53 -19.95 18.94
C GLY A 35 16.92 -18.56 18.71
N ALA A 36 16.57 -18.25 17.46
CA ALA A 36 15.85 -17.02 17.12
C ALA A 36 14.42 -17.03 17.70
N GLY A 37 13.69 -18.14 17.57
CA GLY A 37 12.33 -18.31 18.09
C GLY A 37 12.23 -18.13 19.60
N LEU A 38 13.23 -18.58 20.38
CA LEU A 38 13.28 -18.37 21.83
C LEU A 38 13.35 -16.89 22.25
N ARG A 39 13.89 -16.03 21.37
CA ARG A 39 14.00 -14.58 21.58
C ARG A 39 12.76 -13.83 21.13
N VAL A 40 11.86 -14.46 20.37
CA VAL A 40 10.58 -13.87 19.96
C VAL A 40 9.56 -14.07 21.07
N GLY A 41 8.75 -13.05 21.32
CA GLY A 41 7.62 -13.12 22.24
C GLY A 41 7.47 -11.88 23.09
N LEU A 42 6.57 -11.97 24.07
CA LEU A 42 6.33 -10.91 25.04
C LEU A 42 7.06 -11.22 26.34
N ARG A 43 7.67 -10.20 26.95
CA ARG A 43 8.24 -10.28 28.30
C ARG A 43 7.38 -9.45 29.24
N ARG A 44 6.98 -10.04 30.37
CA ARG A 44 6.28 -9.32 31.43
C ARG A 44 7.30 -8.67 32.34
N ASP A 45 7.28 -7.35 32.41
CA ASP A 45 8.06 -6.55 33.32
C ASP A 45 7.18 -6.17 34.54
N SER A 46 7.78 -5.99 35.71
CA SER A 46 7.06 -5.52 36.91
C SER A 46 6.79 -4.02 36.89
N SER A 47 7.59 -3.26 36.14
CA SER A 47 7.48 -1.83 35.89
C SER A 47 8.14 -1.50 34.54
N GLY A 48 7.98 -0.29 34.04
CA GLY A 48 8.66 0.18 32.83
C GLY A 48 8.69 1.71 32.74
N PRO A 49 9.58 2.29 31.91
CA PRO A 49 9.68 3.74 31.70
C PRO A 49 8.36 4.42 31.36
N ILE A 50 7.45 3.72 30.66
CA ILE A 50 6.12 4.24 30.33
C ILE A 50 5.31 4.70 31.56
N LEU A 51 5.63 4.19 32.76
CA LEU A 51 4.96 4.53 34.02
C LEU A 51 5.61 5.70 34.78
N ASP A 52 6.62 6.38 34.22
CA ASP A 52 7.32 7.49 34.89
C ASP A 52 6.36 8.62 35.28
N ALA A 53 5.33 8.89 34.48
CA ALA A 53 4.30 9.87 34.74
C ALA A 53 2.93 9.42 34.22
N VAL A 54 1.87 9.90 34.88
CA VAL A 54 0.47 9.66 34.50
C VAL A 54 -0.34 10.94 34.65
N GLN A 55 -1.18 11.23 33.66
CA GLN A 55 -2.16 12.30 33.69
C GLN A 55 -3.58 11.71 33.68
N SER A 56 -4.38 12.09 34.69
CA SER A 56 -5.77 11.66 34.86
C SER A 56 -6.56 12.73 35.63
N PRO A 57 -7.37 13.58 34.96
CA PRO A 57 -7.74 13.50 33.54
C PRO A 57 -6.58 13.87 32.60
N PRO A 58 -6.50 13.28 31.40
CA PRO A 58 -5.52 13.64 30.38
C PRO A 58 -5.83 15.01 29.76
N ASP A 59 -4.81 15.64 29.18
CA ASP A 59 -4.93 16.85 28.39
C ASP A 59 -4.15 16.70 27.07
N LEU A 60 -4.84 16.22 26.03
CA LEU A 60 -4.29 16.01 24.70
C LEU A 60 -3.78 17.31 24.05
N THR A 61 -4.22 18.48 24.50
CA THR A 61 -3.78 19.78 23.96
C THR A 61 -2.33 20.14 24.35
N GLN A 62 -1.74 19.37 25.27
CA GLN A 62 -0.33 19.50 25.66
C GLN A 62 0.61 18.71 24.75
N LEU A 63 0.09 17.79 23.93
CA LEU A 63 0.88 17.06 22.95
C LEU A 63 1.13 17.96 21.71
N PRO A 64 2.33 17.90 21.09
CA PRO A 64 2.65 18.68 19.90
C PRO A 64 2.05 18.02 18.64
N VAL A 65 0.72 17.82 18.65
CA VAL A 65 -0.03 17.19 17.56
C VAL A 65 0.00 18.09 16.32
N LEU A 66 0.26 17.50 15.15
CA LEU A 66 0.47 18.26 13.93
C LEU A 66 -0.83 18.53 13.17
N THR A 67 -0.94 19.72 12.59
CA THR A 67 -1.82 19.99 11.44
C THR A 67 -0.93 20.00 10.21
N LEU A 68 -1.07 19.00 9.34
CA LEU A 68 -0.10 18.73 8.27
C LEU A 68 -0.35 19.60 7.04
N SER A 69 -1.62 19.70 6.66
CA SER A 69 -2.04 20.35 5.43
C SER A 69 -2.96 21.55 5.73
N PRO A 70 -2.95 22.59 4.88
CA PRO A 70 -3.70 23.81 5.13
C PRO A 70 -5.22 23.62 5.30
N ASP A 71 -5.79 22.63 4.62
CA ASP A 71 -7.23 22.37 4.66
C ASP A 71 -7.59 21.23 5.64
N ASP A 72 -6.67 20.73 6.46
CA ASP A 72 -6.97 19.69 7.46
C ASP A 72 -8.02 20.19 8.47
N GLY A 73 -8.97 19.32 8.84
CA GLY A 73 -10.05 19.63 9.79
C GLY A 73 -9.59 19.90 11.23
N GLY A 74 -8.31 19.67 11.54
CA GLY A 74 -7.72 19.90 12.85
C GLY A 74 -6.34 19.26 13.01
N PRO A 75 -5.83 19.16 14.25
CA PRO A 75 -4.61 18.43 14.55
C PRO A 75 -4.83 16.91 14.57
N PHE A 76 -3.90 16.15 13.98
CA PHE A 76 -3.96 14.70 13.84
C PHE A 76 -2.76 13.99 14.47
N VAL A 77 -3.03 12.92 15.20
CA VAL A 77 -2.00 11.94 15.59
C VAL A 77 -1.75 11.03 14.39
N THR A 78 -0.53 11.05 13.83
CA THR A 78 -0.22 10.44 12.53
C THR A 78 0.52 9.09 12.62
N LEU A 79 1.19 8.80 13.74
CA LEU A 79 1.79 7.48 14.03
C LEU A 79 1.19 6.76 15.27
N PRO A 80 -0.15 6.71 15.44
CA PRO A 80 -0.75 6.00 16.55
C PRO A 80 -0.68 4.48 16.35
N LEU A 81 -0.24 3.76 17.38
CA LEU A 81 -0.24 2.30 17.42
C LEU A 81 -1.40 1.85 18.31
N VAL A 82 -2.54 1.61 17.68
CA VAL A 82 -3.83 1.32 18.31
C VAL A 82 -3.93 -0.17 18.66
N TYR A 83 -3.90 -0.46 19.95
CA TYR A 83 -4.04 -1.81 20.49
C TYR A 83 -5.47 -2.08 20.95
N THR A 84 -6.02 -3.21 20.50
CA THR A 84 -7.35 -3.70 20.88
C THR A 84 -7.36 -5.22 20.98
N GLU A 85 -8.30 -5.78 21.75
CA GLU A 85 -8.54 -7.22 21.84
C GLU A 85 -9.99 -7.54 21.47
N HIS A 86 -10.23 -8.71 20.85
CA HIS A 86 -11.57 -9.12 20.47
C HIS A 86 -12.47 -9.28 21.71
N PRO A 87 -13.68 -8.68 21.75
CA PRO A 87 -14.52 -8.63 22.95
C PRO A 87 -15.30 -9.93 23.26
N GLY A 88 -15.12 -10.98 22.45
CA GLY A 88 -15.78 -12.29 22.60
C GLY A 88 -15.15 -13.18 23.68
N PRO A 89 -15.85 -14.24 24.14
CA PRO A 89 -15.39 -15.13 25.20
C PRO A 89 -14.11 -15.90 24.83
N ASP A 90 -13.87 -16.08 23.53
CA ASP A 90 -12.67 -16.76 23.00
C ASP A 90 -11.42 -15.87 23.03
N GLY A 91 -11.55 -14.57 23.39
CA GLY A 91 -10.55 -13.67 23.99
C GLY A 91 -9.10 -13.62 23.49
N HIS A 92 -8.74 -14.26 22.37
CA HIS A 92 -7.34 -14.55 22.07
C HIS A 92 -6.77 -13.82 20.84
N GLY A 93 -7.57 -13.03 20.14
CA GLY A 93 -7.10 -12.14 19.08
C GLY A 93 -6.82 -10.74 19.58
N HIS A 94 -5.55 -10.32 19.61
CA HIS A 94 -5.17 -8.91 19.73
C HIS A 94 -4.83 -8.35 18.36
N ASN A 95 -5.02 -7.05 18.19
CA ASN A 95 -4.64 -6.30 17.00
C ASN A 95 -3.81 -5.10 17.44
N LEU A 96 -2.65 -4.91 16.82
CA LEU A 96 -1.97 -3.62 16.76
C LEU A 96 -2.15 -3.03 15.36
N GLY A 97 -2.84 -1.90 15.24
CA GLY A 97 -3.07 -1.24 13.97
C GLY A 97 -2.64 0.23 13.99
N MET A 98 -2.45 0.82 12.81
CA MET A 98 -2.20 2.26 12.68
C MET A 98 -3.40 2.96 12.05
N TYR A 99 -4.03 3.85 12.80
CA TYR A 99 -5.26 4.55 12.42
C TYR A 99 -5.16 6.01 12.83
N ARG A 100 -5.15 6.96 11.88
CA ARG A 100 -5.04 8.39 12.24
C ARG A 100 -6.14 8.82 13.22
N MET A 101 -5.83 9.78 14.08
CA MET A 101 -6.75 10.25 15.12
C MET A 101 -6.78 11.78 15.17
N GLN A 102 -7.89 12.38 14.74
CA GLN A 102 -8.11 13.83 14.92
C GLN A 102 -8.32 14.13 16.39
N VAL A 103 -7.61 15.10 16.94
CA VAL A 103 -7.86 15.57 18.32
C VAL A 103 -8.99 16.60 18.30
N PHE A 104 -10.07 16.32 19.01
CA PHE A 104 -11.23 17.23 19.10
C PHE A 104 -11.14 18.17 20.30
N ASP A 105 -10.69 17.64 21.43
CA ASP A 105 -10.58 18.36 22.70
C ASP A 105 -9.53 17.70 23.60
N ARG A 106 -9.50 18.07 24.89
CA ARG A 106 -8.52 17.58 25.86
C ARG A 106 -8.56 16.06 26.09
N GLN A 107 -9.66 15.39 25.78
CA GLN A 107 -9.87 13.99 26.16
C GLN A 107 -10.44 13.13 25.04
N THR A 108 -10.83 13.70 23.91
CA THR A 108 -11.45 12.94 22.81
C THR A 108 -10.74 13.10 21.49
N THR A 109 -10.69 11.98 20.75
CA THR A 109 -10.21 11.94 19.37
C THR A 109 -11.18 11.20 18.46
N GLY A 110 -11.07 11.42 17.15
CA GLY A 110 -11.60 10.48 16.16
C GLY A 110 -10.79 9.17 16.18
N MET A 111 -11.44 8.05 15.82
CA MET A 111 -10.82 6.75 15.67
C MET A 111 -11.07 6.22 14.25
N HIS A 112 -10.17 6.54 13.33
CA HIS A 112 -10.29 6.24 11.90
C HIS A 112 -9.77 4.82 11.58
N TRP A 113 -10.33 3.79 12.20
CA TRP A 113 -10.10 2.43 11.71
C TRP A 113 -10.86 2.21 10.40
N GLN A 114 -10.20 1.65 9.40
CA GLN A 114 -10.86 1.29 8.14
C GLN A 114 -11.67 0.01 8.30
N ILE A 115 -12.67 -0.18 7.43
CA ILE A 115 -13.39 -1.45 7.36
C ILE A 115 -12.44 -2.59 6.93
N GLY A 116 -12.65 -3.80 7.46
CA GLY A 116 -11.79 -4.95 7.14
C GLY A 116 -10.41 -4.95 7.83
N LYS A 117 -10.14 -3.99 8.72
CA LYS A 117 -8.96 -4.02 9.62
C LYS A 117 -9.36 -4.56 11.00
N GLY A 118 -8.41 -5.16 11.73
CA GLY A 118 -8.70 -5.84 13.00
C GLY A 118 -9.38 -4.97 14.05
N GLY A 119 -8.91 -3.72 14.25
CA GLY A 119 -9.55 -2.76 15.16
C GLY A 119 -11.02 -2.46 14.81
N GLY A 120 -11.33 -2.32 13.52
CA GLY A 120 -12.70 -2.13 13.03
C GLY A 120 -13.60 -3.34 13.28
N PHE A 121 -13.07 -4.57 13.14
CA PHE A 121 -13.78 -5.81 13.48
C PHE A 121 -14.07 -5.92 14.98
N HIS A 122 -13.07 -5.63 15.83
CA HIS A 122 -13.24 -5.62 17.29
C HIS A 122 -14.32 -4.62 17.72
N HIS A 123 -14.31 -3.40 17.14
CA HIS A 123 -15.33 -2.40 17.43
C HIS A 123 -16.72 -2.82 16.95
N ALA A 124 -16.84 -3.34 15.72
CA ALA A 124 -18.12 -3.83 15.22
C ALA A 124 -18.70 -4.96 16.11
N SER A 125 -17.84 -5.85 16.61
CA SER A 125 -18.21 -6.89 17.56
C SER A 125 -18.68 -6.30 18.91
N ALA A 126 -17.94 -5.33 19.47
CA ALA A 126 -18.31 -4.64 20.71
C ALA A 126 -19.65 -3.88 20.56
N GLU A 127 -19.82 -3.18 19.44
CA GLU A 127 -21.00 -2.39 19.13
C GLU A 127 -22.27 -3.23 18.93
N ARG A 128 -22.17 -4.40 18.27
CA ARG A 128 -23.29 -5.36 18.19
C ARG A 128 -23.80 -5.79 19.56
N ASN A 129 -22.90 -5.85 20.54
CA ASN A 129 -23.21 -6.18 21.92
C ASN A 129 -23.51 -4.95 22.79
N ASN A 130 -23.54 -3.74 22.20
CA ASN A 130 -23.74 -2.47 22.89
C ASN A 130 -22.80 -2.26 24.09
N ARG A 131 -21.53 -2.69 23.95
CA ARG A 131 -20.48 -2.49 24.96
C ARG A 131 -19.38 -1.56 24.42
N PRO A 132 -18.76 -0.74 25.28
CA PRO A 132 -17.56 -0.01 24.87
C PRO A 132 -16.42 -0.98 24.56
N LEU A 133 -15.59 -0.63 23.58
CA LEU A 133 -14.35 -1.34 23.29
C LEU A 133 -13.21 -0.67 24.07
N PRO A 134 -12.53 -1.35 25.01
CA PRO A 134 -11.30 -0.83 25.59
C PRO A 134 -10.21 -0.66 24.52
N VAL A 135 -9.46 0.43 24.59
CA VAL A 135 -8.40 0.75 23.63
C VAL A 135 -7.20 1.34 24.35
N THR A 136 -5.99 0.92 23.94
CA THR A 136 -4.75 1.60 24.31
C THR A 136 -4.03 2.05 23.05
N VAL A 137 -3.74 3.34 22.93
CA VAL A 137 -2.97 3.89 21.80
C VAL A 137 -1.55 4.18 22.27
N PHE A 138 -0.57 3.49 21.70
CA PHE A 138 0.84 3.76 21.96
C PHE A 138 1.39 4.76 20.95
N LEU A 139 2.22 5.69 21.43
CA LEU A 139 3.03 6.55 20.59
C LEU A 139 4.50 6.28 20.92
N GLY A 140 5.28 5.99 19.89
CA GLY A 140 6.73 5.83 19.98
C GLY A 140 7.13 4.46 20.49
N GLY A 141 8.32 4.38 21.05
CA GLY A 141 8.94 3.12 21.46
C GLY A 141 9.66 2.41 20.31
N PRO A 142 9.84 1.07 20.40
CA PRO A 142 10.59 0.31 19.41
C PRO A 142 10.05 0.52 17.98
N PRO A 143 10.87 0.96 17.01
CA PRO A 143 10.41 1.21 15.63
C PRO A 143 9.80 -0.02 14.94
N ALA A 144 10.14 -1.22 15.41
CA ALA A 144 9.55 -2.47 14.93
C ALA A 144 8.03 -2.54 15.16
N MET A 145 7.50 -1.81 16.14
CA MET A 145 6.06 -1.76 16.38
C MET A 145 5.32 -1.02 15.27
N ILE A 146 5.93 0.02 14.68
CA ILE A 146 5.38 0.71 13.51
C ILE A 146 5.27 -0.28 12.34
N LEU A 147 6.34 -1.02 12.07
CA LEU A 147 6.34 -2.06 11.03
C LEU A 147 5.32 -3.16 11.33
N GLY A 148 5.21 -3.60 12.59
CA GLY A 148 4.26 -4.60 13.02
C GLY A 148 2.81 -4.15 12.77
N ALA A 149 2.48 -2.91 13.14
CA ALA A 149 1.12 -2.37 13.10
C ALA A 149 0.54 -2.15 11.69
N ILE A 150 1.38 -2.13 10.68
CA ILE A 150 1.00 -1.87 9.29
C ILE A 150 1.29 -3.07 8.37
N ALA A 151 1.98 -4.09 8.88
CA ALA A 151 2.29 -5.28 8.10
C ALA A 151 0.98 -6.00 7.70
N PRO A 152 0.81 -6.41 6.43
CA PRO A 152 -0.34 -7.16 5.97
C PRO A 152 -0.23 -8.63 6.42
N LEU A 153 -0.41 -8.88 7.71
CA LEU A 153 -0.30 -10.21 8.30
C LEU A 153 -1.60 -11.02 8.14
N PRO A 154 -1.51 -12.36 8.08
CA PRO A 154 -2.68 -13.22 8.27
C PRO A 154 -3.32 -12.96 9.63
N GLU A 155 -4.65 -13.06 9.73
CA GLU A 155 -5.42 -12.75 10.97
C GLU A 155 -4.93 -13.49 12.22
N ASN A 156 -4.32 -14.67 12.05
CA ASN A 156 -3.85 -15.50 13.15
C ASN A 156 -2.40 -15.20 13.59
N LEU A 157 -1.69 -14.28 12.92
CA LEU A 157 -0.33 -13.92 13.28
C LEU A 157 -0.31 -12.56 13.99
N PRO A 158 -0.08 -12.52 15.32
CA PRO A 158 -0.18 -11.27 16.07
C PRO A 158 0.96 -10.28 15.77
N GLU A 159 0.62 -9.01 15.58
CA GLU A 159 1.57 -7.96 15.16
C GLU A 159 2.66 -7.68 16.22
N LEU A 160 2.35 -7.90 17.51
CA LEU A 160 3.35 -7.77 18.58
C LEU A 160 4.42 -8.85 18.50
N LEU A 161 4.08 -10.06 18.02
CA LEU A 161 5.07 -11.12 17.78
C LEU A 161 5.96 -10.77 16.58
N LEU A 162 5.39 -10.21 15.51
CA LEU A 162 6.18 -9.70 14.39
C LEU A 162 7.13 -8.58 14.86
N SER A 163 6.64 -7.66 15.69
CA SER A 163 7.44 -6.57 16.24
C SER A 163 8.65 -7.11 17.02
N SER A 164 8.41 -8.08 17.91
CA SER A 164 9.47 -8.78 18.65
C SER A 164 10.45 -9.50 17.72
N LEU A 165 9.96 -10.15 16.67
CA LEU A 165 10.78 -10.83 15.68
C LEU A 165 11.71 -9.86 14.95
N LEU A 166 11.18 -8.72 14.51
CA LEU A 166 11.94 -7.68 13.81
C LEU A 166 13.02 -7.06 14.71
N MET A 167 12.75 -6.92 16.01
CA MET A 167 13.73 -6.50 17.01
C MET A 167 14.78 -7.59 17.28
N GLY A 168 14.38 -8.86 17.18
CA GLY A 168 15.21 -10.00 17.54
C GLY A 168 15.34 -10.25 19.05
N GLU A 169 14.42 -9.67 19.83
CA GLU A 169 14.29 -9.79 21.29
C GLU A 169 12.83 -9.66 21.73
N ARG A 170 12.53 -10.05 22.97
CA ARG A 170 11.16 -10.05 23.49
C ARG A 170 10.67 -8.64 23.76
N LEU A 171 9.43 -8.34 23.33
CA LEU A 171 8.80 -7.06 23.57
C LEU A 171 8.32 -6.95 25.02
N GLY A 172 8.85 -5.97 25.76
CA GLY A 172 8.51 -5.73 27.16
C GLY A 172 7.13 -5.11 27.33
N ARG A 173 6.34 -5.63 28.28
CA ARG A 173 5.07 -5.05 28.72
C ARG A 173 4.94 -5.06 30.24
N THR A 174 4.32 -4.04 30.80
CA THR A 174 4.04 -3.88 32.23
C THR A 174 2.52 -3.81 32.47
N PRO A 175 1.99 -4.24 33.64
CA PRO A 175 0.59 -4.03 33.98
C PRO A 175 0.22 -2.54 33.98
N ASP A 176 -1.00 -2.20 33.57
CA ASP A 176 -1.61 -0.88 33.82
C ASP A 176 -1.97 -0.78 35.32
N PRO A 177 -1.37 0.13 36.10
CA PRO A 177 -1.67 0.28 37.54
C PRO A 177 -3.14 0.56 37.84
N ALA A 178 -3.86 1.16 36.89
CA ALA A 178 -5.25 1.57 37.07
C ALA A 178 -6.24 0.61 36.38
N GLY A 179 -5.77 -0.59 36.01
CA GLY A 179 -6.54 -1.65 35.37
C GLY A 179 -6.79 -1.40 33.88
N GLY A 180 -6.59 -2.42 33.06
CA GLY A 180 -6.70 -2.32 31.59
C GLY A 180 -5.77 -3.30 30.89
N TYR A 181 -5.52 -3.06 29.60
CA TYR A 181 -4.53 -3.83 28.86
C TYR A 181 -3.10 -3.53 29.36
N PRO A 182 -2.18 -4.51 29.34
CA PRO A 182 -0.77 -4.27 29.62
C PRO A 182 -0.20 -3.17 28.71
N LEU A 183 0.60 -2.28 29.29
CA LEU A 183 1.27 -1.19 28.58
C LEU A 183 2.61 -1.67 28.04
N LEU A 184 2.95 -1.31 26.81
CA LEU A 184 4.26 -1.61 26.22
C LEU A 184 5.33 -0.75 26.90
N SER A 185 6.27 -1.40 27.59
CA SER A 185 7.14 -0.77 28.61
C SER A 185 7.98 0.40 28.07
N GLN A 186 8.34 0.32 26.77
CA GLN A 186 9.27 1.24 26.11
C GLN A 186 8.58 2.29 25.23
N ALA A 187 7.25 2.32 25.16
CA ALA A 187 6.52 3.38 24.46
C ALA A 187 6.82 4.76 25.07
N GLU A 188 6.75 5.82 24.26
CA GLU A 188 6.93 7.20 24.73
C GLU A 188 5.66 7.68 25.45
N PHE A 189 4.50 7.39 24.86
CA PHE A 189 3.18 7.66 25.43
C PHE A 189 2.25 6.44 25.29
N ALA A 190 1.29 6.32 26.21
CA ALA A 190 0.17 5.40 26.10
C ALA A 190 -1.13 6.11 26.52
N LEU A 191 -2.05 6.26 25.56
CA LEU A 191 -3.38 6.82 25.77
C LEU A 191 -4.34 5.67 26.05
N ALA A 192 -4.78 5.52 27.30
CA ALA A 192 -5.68 4.45 27.73
C ALA A 192 -7.11 4.97 27.86
N GLY A 193 -8.06 4.25 27.28
CA GLY A 193 -9.47 4.65 27.29
C GLY A 193 -10.40 3.63 26.65
N GLU A 194 -11.48 4.13 26.06
CA GLU A 194 -12.49 3.30 25.43
C GLU A 194 -13.16 4.00 24.25
N VAL A 195 -13.66 3.22 23.30
CA VAL A 195 -14.53 3.68 22.22
C VAL A 195 -15.95 3.22 22.54
N PRO A 196 -16.86 4.12 22.95
CA PRO A 196 -18.24 3.76 23.24
C PRO A 196 -19.00 3.35 21.97
N PRO A 197 -19.97 2.42 22.09
CA PRO A 197 -20.77 2.02 20.95
C PRO A 197 -21.61 3.21 20.48
N ARG A 198 -21.82 3.28 19.17
CA ARG A 198 -22.74 4.19 18.51
C ARG A 198 -22.44 5.69 18.56
N LEU A 199 -21.40 6.11 19.28
CA LEU A 199 -20.97 7.51 19.31
C LEU A 199 -20.03 7.79 18.14
N ARG A 200 -20.39 8.75 17.30
CA ARG A 200 -19.54 9.26 16.21
C ARG A 200 -19.46 10.78 16.26
N ARG A 201 -18.40 11.31 15.67
CA ARG A 201 -18.22 12.72 15.33
C ARG A 201 -17.57 12.82 13.96
N SER A 202 -17.81 13.94 13.28
CA SER A 202 -17.16 14.27 12.03
C SER A 202 -15.65 14.40 12.24
N GLU A 203 -14.87 13.59 11.52
CA GLU A 203 -13.41 13.71 11.39
C GLU A 203 -13.04 14.07 9.95
N GLY A 204 -11.95 14.81 9.80
CA GLY A 204 -11.45 15.31 8.53
C GLY A 204 -12.02 16.69 8.15
N PRO A 205 -11.73 17.18 6.93
CA PRO A 205 -10.93 16.52 5.91
C PRO A 205 -9.45 16.37 6.33
N PHE A 206 -8.69 15.52 5.65
CA PHE A 206 -7.29 15.25 5.99
C PHE A 206 -6.47 14.94 4.74
N GLY A 207 -5.30 15.55 4.59
CA GLY A 207 -4.38 15.27 3.49
C GLY A 207 -3.82 13.84 3.57
N ASP A 208 -4.21 12.97 2.64
CA ASP A 208 -3.91 11.53 2.72
C ASP A 208 -2.72 11.10 1.85
N HIS A 209 -2.27 9.87 2.06
CA HIS A 209 -1.16 9.23 1.33
C HIS A 209 -1.44 9.02 -0.17
N TYR A 210 -2.71 9.12 -0.60
CA TYR A 210 -3.05 9.20 -2.01
C TYR A 210 -2.63 10.54 -2.64
N GLY A 211 -2.24 11.55 -1.86
CA GLY A 211 -1.94 12.90 -2.34
C GLY A 211 -3.17 13.78 -2.55
N TYR A 212 -4.33 13.36 -2.03
CA TYR A 212 -5.58 14.13 -2.06
C TYR A 212 -6.17 14.18 -0.66
N TYR A 213 -7.04 15.16 -0.41
CA TYR A 213 -7.76 15.24 0.84
C TYR A 213 -8.79 14.12 0.96
N SER A 214 -8.72 13.33 2.01
CA SER A 214 -9.84 12.50 2.43
C SER A 214 -10.96 13.39 2.93
N MET A 215 -12.18 13.13 2.45
CA MET A 215 -13.37 13.91 2.81
C MET A 215 -13.75 13.70 4.27
N ALA A 216 -14.43 14.69 4.87
CA ALA A 216 -14.94 14.56 6.22
C ALA A 216 -16.03 13.47 6.32
N HIS A 217 -15.96 12.62 7.34
CA HIS A 217 -16.97 11.60 7.59
C HIS A 217 -17.15 11.33 9.09
N GLU A 218 -18.24 10.64 9.46
CA GLU A 218 -18.51 10.25 10.84
C GLU A 218 -17.68 9.04 11.24
N PHE A 219 -16.77 9.21 12.20
CA PHE A 219 -15.96 8.14 12.77
C PHE A 219 -16.24 7.95 14.27
N PRO A 220 -16.00 6.74 14.82
CA PRO A 220 -16.11 6.51 16.26
C PRO A 220 -15.22 7.45 17.06
N VAL A 221 -15.70 7.82 18.26
CA VAL A 221 -14.96 8.69 19.18
C VAL A 221 -14.18 7.85 20.18
N PHE A 222 -12.89 8.10 20.33
CA PHE A 222 -12.08 7.54 21.40
C PHE A 222 -12.05 8.48 22.59
N ASN A 223 -12.54 7.99 23.73
CA ASN A 223 -12.54 8.72 25.00
C ASN A 223 -11.29 8.34 25.79
N VAL A 224 -10.29 9.21 25.80
CA VAL A 224 -9.06 9.03 26.56
C VAL A 224 -9.35 9.27 28.05
N ARG A 225 -9.06 8.26 28.87
CA ARG A 225 -9.25 8.33 30.32
C ARG A 225 -7.96 8.67 31.06
N ARG A 226 -6.82 8.21 30.54
CA ARG A 226 -5.50 8.36 31.16
C ARG A 226 -4.43 8.47 30.07
N MET A 227 -3.40 9.27 30.32
CA MET A 227 -2.21 9.35 29.50
C MET A 227 -1.00 8.99 30.36
N TYR A 228 -0.34 7.88 30.03
CA TYR A 228 0.96 7.50 30.59
C TYR A 228 2.07 7.99 29.67
N HIS A 229 3.19 8.43 30.22
CA HIS A 229 4.34 8.81 29.41
C HIS A 229 5.65 8.68 30.19
N ARG A 230 6.73 8.52 29.42
CA ARG A 230 8.10 8.57 29.93
C ARG A 230 8.45 9.97 30.41
N ARG A 231 9.45 10.08 31.28
CA ARG A 231 10.13 11.37 31.48
C ARG A 231 10.81 11.79 30.18
N ASP A 232 10.70 13.07 29.83
CA ASP A 232 11.27 13.64 28.61
C ASP A 232 10.82 12.92 27.32
N ALA A 233 9.55 12.49 27.31
CA ALA A 233 8.99 11.68 26.22
C ALA A 233 9.06 12.39 24.86
N ILE A 234 9.42 11.62 23.83
CA ILE A 234 9.54 12.09 22.44
C ILE A 234 8.24 11.81 21.70
N TYR A 235 7.59 12.84 21.16
CA TYR A 235 6.39 12.67 20.35
C TYR A 235 6.75 12.26 18.92
N PRO A 236 6.37 11.05 18.46
CA PRO A 236 6.60 10.65 17.08
C PRO A 236 5.52 11.24 16.17
N ALA A 237 5.95 11.69 14.99
CA ALA A 237 5.04 12.10 13.94
C ALA A 237 5.62 11.74 12.57
N THR A 238 4.73 11.65 11.59
CA THR A 238 5.06 11.51 10.17
C THR A 238 4.23 12.50 9.37
N VAL A 239 4.72 12.88 8.19
CA VAL A 239 3.95 13.63 7.19
C VAL A 239 3.36 12.62 6.20
N VAL A 240 2.14 12.89 5.74
CA VAL A 240 1.48 12.15 4.66
C VAL A 240 0.96 13.17 3.66
N ALA A 241 1.17 12.87 2.39
CA ALA A 241 0.86 13.73 1.26
C ALA A 241 1.02 12.90 -0.02
N GLN A 242 1.13 13.58 -1.16
CA GLN A 242 1.48 12.94 -2.43
C GLN A 242 2.76 12.10 -2.26
N PRO A 243 2.77 10.82 -2.68
CA PRO A 243 3.96 9.97 -2.60
C PRO A 243 5.15 10.62 -3.30
N ARG A 244 6.37 10.51 -2.75
CA ARG A 244 6.81 9.56 -1.71
C ARG A 244 6.99 10.24 -0.35
N GLN A 245 6.33 9.73 0.69
CA GLN A 245 6.57 10.10 2.10
C GLN A 245 7.10 8.88 2.88
N GLU A 246 7.26 8.97 4.21
CA GLU A 246 7.84 7.87 5.01
C GLU A 246 7.06 6.55 4.85
N ASP A 247 5.75 6.61 4.74
CA ASP A 247 4.84 5.49 4.50
C ASP A 247 5.16 4.71 3.22
N TYR A 248 5.54 5.41 2.14
CA TYR A 248 5.97 4.81 0.88
C TYR A 248 7.18 3.87 1.11
N PHE A 249 8.22 4.36 1.79
CA PHE A 249 9.44 3.57 2.00
C PHE A 249 9.21 2.40 2.96
N ILE A 250 8.35 2.62 3.96
CA ILE A 250 7.97 1.58 4.90
C ILE A 250 7.19 0.47 4.18
N GLY A 251 6.22 0.83 3.33
CA GLY A 251 5.42 -0.12 2.55
C GLY A 251 6.27 -0.92 1.55
N GLU A 252 7.21 -0.29 0.84
CA GLU A 252 8.15 -1.00 -0.03
C GLU A 252 8.97 -2.04 0.75
N TYR A 253 9.53 -1.65 1.90
CA TYR A 253 10.32 -2.56 2.73
C TYR A 253 9.48 -3.75 3.23
N LEU A 254 8.22 -3.53 3.60
CA LEU A 254 7.33 -4.59 4.07
C LEU A 254 6.97 -5.59 2.97
N GLN A 255 6.76 -5.11 1.74
CA GLN A 255 6.55 -6.00 0.60
C GLN A 255 7.76 -6.90 0.38
N GLU A 256 8.97 -6.34 0.42
CA GLU A 256 10.21 -7.13 0.29
C GLU A 256 10.42 -8.11 1.45
N LEU A 257 10.11 -7.67 2.68
CA LEU A 257 10.22 -8.49 3.88
C LEU A 257 9.29 -9.70 3.81
N LEU A 258 8.06 -9.52 3.32
CA LEU A 258 7.01 -10.52 3.33
C LEU A 258 6.93 -11.34 2.04
N SER A 259 7.59 -10.91 0.96
CA SER A 259 7.54 -11.61 -0.33
C SER A 259 7.88 -13.10 -0.29
N PRO A 260 8.82 -13.59 0.57
CA PRO A 260 9.09 -15.02 0.67
C PRO A 260 7.91 -15.84 1.20
N LEU A 261 6.94 -15.21 1.88
CA LEU A 261 5.76 -15.87 2.44
C LEU A 261 4.62 -15.99 1.42
N PHE A 262 4.60 -15.17 0.37
CA PHE A 262 3.50 -15.17 -0.60
C PHE A 262 3.24 -16.56 -1.23
N PRO A 263 4.26 -17.34 -1.65
CA PRO A 263 4.02 -18.67 -2.20
C PRO A 263 3.42 -19.68 -1.21
N LEU A 264 3.55 -19.45 0.10
CA LEU A 264 2.90 -20.30 1.11
C LEU A 264 1.40 -20.05 1.17
N VAL A 265 1.00 -18.79 1.01
CA VAL A 265 -0.41 -18.35 1.12
C VAL A 265 -1.11 -18.44 -0.23
N MET A 266 -0.41 -18.11 -1.31
CA MET A 266 -0.89 -18.07 -2.69
C MET A 266 0.05 -18.88 -3.60
N PRO A 267 -0.04 -20.23 -3.63
CA PRO A 267 0.96 -21.08 -4.29
C PRO A 267 1.13 -20.87 -5.81
N SER A 268 0.09 -20.37 -6.49
CA SER A 268 0.15 -20.06 -7.92
C SER A 268 0.81 -18.71 -8.22
N VAL A 269 1.07 -17.88 -7.20
CA VAL A 269 1.71 -16.56 -7.33
C VAL A 269 3.21 -16.73 -7.10
N ARG A 270 4.01 -16.42 -8.13
CA ARG A 270 5.47 -16.48 -8.08
C ARG A 270 6.08 -15.18 -7.57
N ASP A 271 5.48 -14.05 -7.94
CA ASP A 271 5.90 -12.73 -7.52
C ASP A 271 4.70 -11.77 -7.57
N ILE A 272 4.71 -10.75 -6.73
CA ILE A 272 3.68 -9.71 -6.68
C ILE A 272 4.27 -8.40 -6.17
N TRP A 273 3.86 -7.31 -6.80
CA TRP A 273 4.29 -5.96 -6.44
C TRP A 273 3.10 -5.01 -6.48
N SER A 274 2.87 -4.34 -5.36
CA SER A 274 1.89 -3.27 -5.21
C SER A 274 2.61 -1.93 -5.33
N TYR A 275 2.12 -1.04 -6.20
CA TYR A 275 2.83 0.20 -6.54
C TYR A 275 2.55 1.27 -5.49
N GLY A 276 3.58 1.67 -4.75
CA GLY A 276 3.47 2.67 -3.68
C GLY A 276 3.11 4.06 -4.21
N GLU A 277 3.42 4.36 -5.48
CA GLU A 277 3.05 5.60 -6.17
C GLU A 277 1.53 5.79 -6.25
N THR A 278 0.78 4.69 -6.11
CA THR A 278 -0.67 4.64 -6.20
C THR A 278 -1.30 4.33 -4.83
N GLY A 279 -0.59 4.60 -3.73
CA GLY A 279 -1.02 4.27 -2.36
C GLY A 279 -1.07 2.77 -2.06
N PHE A 280 -0.31 1.95 -2.80
CA PHE A 280 -0.28 0.47 -2.76
C PHE A 280 -1.58 -0.24 -3.18
N HIS A 281 -2.76 0.29 -2.84
CA HIS A 281 -4.03 -0.41 -3.06
C HIS A 281 -4.65 -0.16 -4.44
N SER A 282 -4.25 0.88 -5.18
CA SER A 282 -4.88 1.13 -6.49
C SER A 282 -4.35 0.24 -7.61
N LEU A 283 -3.08 -0.16 -7.57
CA LEU A 283 -2.46 -0.95 -8.62
C LEU A 283 -1.51 -2.00 -8.04
N ALA A 284 -1.63 -3.22 -8.56
CA ALA A 284 -0.64 -4.26 -8.36
C ALA A 284 -0.35 -5.01 -9.66
N ALA A 285 0.83 -5.61 -9.74
CA ALA A 285 1.20 -6.57 -10.78
C ALA A 285 1.64 -7.89 -10.15
N ALA A 286 1.40 -9.00 -10.83
CA ALA A 286 1.79 -10.32 -10.36
C ALA A 286 2.34 -11.20 -11.49
N VAL A 287 3.37 -11.98 -11.15
CA VAL A 287 3.81 -13.14 -11.93
C VAL A 287 3.14 -14.37 -11.36
N VAL A 288 2.39 -15.10 -12.19
CA VAL A 288 1.66 -16.30 -11.78
C VAL A 288 2.09 -17.53 -12.57
N GLN A 289 1.61 -18.69 -12.14
CA GLN A 289 1.74 -19.93 -12.91
C GLN A 289 0.61 -20.02 -13.96
N GLU A 290 0.97 -20.40 -15.18
CA GLU A 290 0.05 -20.71 -16.28
C GLU A 290 0.42 -22.10 -16.85
N ARG A 291 0.00 -23.16 -16.14
CA ARG A 291 0.26 -24.56 -16.49
C ARG A 291 -0.69 -25.06 -17.58
N TYR A 292 -1.88 -24.47 -17.62
CA TYR A 292 -2.90 -24.67 -18.63
C TYR A 292 -3.60 -23.34 -18.90
N SER A 293 -4.24 -23.26 -20.08
CA SER A 293 -4.90 -22.04 -20.53
C SER A 293 -5.94 -21.55 -19.52
N ARG A 294 -5.88 -20.26 -19.20
CA ARG A 294 -6.78 -19.50 -18.29
C ARG A 294 -6.55 -19.75 -16.80
N GLU A 295 -5.47 -20.42 -16.39
CA GLU A 295 -5.16 -20.62 -14.98
C GLU A 295 -4.93 -19.28 -14.24
N ALA A 296 -4.30 -18.30 -14.90
CA ALA A 296 -3.98 -16.99 -14.35
C ALA A 296 -5.19 -16.24 -13.76
N LEU A 297 -6.39 -16.41 -14.33
CA LEU A 297 -7.59 -15.77 -13.80
C LEU A 297 -7.96 -16.32 -12.41
N GLY A 298 -7.75 -17.62 -12.17
CA GLY A 298 -7.92 -18.21 -10.83
C GLY A 298 -6.96 -17.60 -9.80
N SER A 299 -5.72 -17.35 -10.22
CA SER A 299 -4.73 -16.64 -9.40
C SER A 299 -5.13 -15.19 -9.14
N ALA A 300 -5.76 -14.51 -10.12
CA ALA A 300 -6.31 -13.17 -9.94
C ALA A 300 -7.34 -13.14 -8.80
N PHE A 301 -8.31 -14.06 -8.79
CA PHE A 301 -9.31 -14.15 -7.72
C PHE A 301 -8.68 -14.46 -6.37
N ARG A 302 -7.64 -15.31 -6.34
CA ARG A 302 -6.89 -15.61 -5.11
C ARG A 302 -6.25 -14.34 -4.53
N ILE A 303 -5.63 -13.52 -5.37
CA ILE A 303 -4.99 -12.25 -4.97
C ILE A 303 -6.05 -11.25 -4.50
N LEU A 304 -7.11 -11.05 -5.30
CA LEU A 304 -8.19 -10.10 -4.98
C LEU A 304 -9.09 -10.56 -3.81
N GLY A 305 -8.91 -11.78 -3.30
CA GLY A 305 -9.55 -12.28 -2.09
C GLY A 305 -8.64 -12.36 -0.87
N GLU A 306 -7.36 -11.99 -0.98
CA GLU A 306 -6.37 -12.18 0.09
C GLU A 306 -6.14 -10.89 0.88
N GLY A 307 -6.53 -10.87 2.15
CA GLY A 307 -6.17 -9.84 3.13
C GLY A 307 -6.20 -8.42 2.57
N GLN A 308 -5.06 -7.73 2.63
CA GLN A 308 -4.91 -6.35 2.12
C GLN A 308 -4.87 -6.26 0.60
N LEU A 309 -4.51 -7.33 -0.11
CA LEU A 309 -4.51 -7.36 -1.57
C LEU A 309 -5.93 -7.34 -2.15
N ALA A 310 -6.95 -7.67 -1.37
CA ALA A 310 -8.35 -7.52 -1.75
C ALA A 310 -8.74 -6.05 -2.01
N LEU A 311 -7.97 -5.07 -1.50
CA LEU A 311 -8.17 -3.66 -1.81
C LEU A 311 -7.64 -3.26 -3.19
N THR A 312 -6.82 -4.11 -3.84
CA THR A 312 -6.28 -3.88 -5.19
C THR A 312 -7.39 -3.48 -6.17
N LYS A 313 -7.33 -2.27 -6.71
CA LYS A 313 -8.33 -1.77 -7.68
C LYS A 313 -8.08 -2.33 -9.07
N PHE A 314 -6.83 -2.34 -9.52
CA PHE A 314 -6.47 -2.89 -10.82
C PHE A 314 -5.28 -3.83 -10.72
N LEU A 315 -5.42 -5.03 -11.28
CA LEU A 315 -4.41 -6.08 -11.20
C LEU A 315 -3.91 -6.45 -12.60
N LEU A 316 -2.60 -6.29 -12.78
CA LEU A 316 -1.86 -6.70 -13.96
C LEU A 316 -1.28 -8.09 -13.75
N ILE A 317 -1.49 -9.03 -14.68
CA ILE A 317 -1.01 -10.41 -14.53
C ILE A 317 -0.18 -10.85 -15.73
N THR A 318 0.95 -11.48 -15.45
CA THR A 318 1.77 -12.19 -16.43
C THR A 318 2.21 -13.56 -15.90
N ASP A 319 2.57 -14.47 -16.79
CA ASP A 319 3.13 -15.78 -16.49
C ASP A 319 4.66 -15.82 -16.62
N THR A 320 5.25 -14.75 -17.14
CA THR A 320 6.69 -14.64 -17.39
C THR A 320 7.39 -13.97 -16.19
N PRO A 321 8.47 -14.53 -15.61
CA PRO A 321 9.24 -13.89 -14.55
C PRO A 321 9.88 -12.56 -15.01
N ARG A 322 9.65 -11.47 -14.25
CA ARG A 322 10.14 -10.13 -14.59
C ARG A 322 10.30 -9.28 -13.34
N ASN A 323 11.09 -8.21 -13.42
CA ASN A 323 11.13 -7.19 -12.39
C ASN A 323 9.85 -6.35 -12.43
N LEU A 324 8.90 -6.63 -11.53
CA LEU A 324 7.63 -5.91 -11.46
C LEU A 324 7.78 -4.44 -11.03
N LYS A 325 8.93 -4.03 -10.47
CA LYS A 325 9.21 -2.62 -10.17
C LYS A 325 9.47 -1.78 -11.42
N ASP A 326 9.88 -2.42 -12.51
CA ASP A 326 9.94 -1.79 -13.83
C ASP A 326 8.54 -1.77 -14.44
N PHE A 327 7.76 -0.76 -14.05
CA PHE A 327 6.38 -0.64 -14.49
C PHE A 327 6.26 -0.49 -16.02
N PRO A 328 7.00 0.40 -16.72
CA PRO A 328 6.96 0.48 -18.18
C PRO A 328 7.21 -0.88 -18.84
N GLY A 329 8.31 -1.56 -18.49
CA GLY A 329 8.63 -2.86 -19.08
C GLY A 329 7.57 -3.94 -18.76
N THR A 330 6.95 -3.88 -17.58
CA THR A 330 5.85 -4.78 -17.20
C THR A 330 4.58 -4.51 -18.02
N LEU A 331 4.18 -3.25 -18.15
CA LEU A 331 3.02 -2.84 -18.92
C LEU A 331 3.19 -3.20 -20.41
N GLU A 332 4.34 -2.90 -21.01
CA GLU A 332 4.68 -3.27 -22.40
C GLU A 332 4.55 -4.77 -22.62
N HIS A 333 5.08 -5.58 -21.71
CA HIS A 333 5.01 -7.03 -21.83
C HIS A 333 3.59 -7.55 -21.83
N ILE A 334 2.74 -6.98 -20.97
CA ILE A 334 1.33 -7.33 -20.87
C ILE A 334 0.57 -6.85 -22.10
N LEU A 335 0.75 -5.59 -22.52
CA LEU A 335 0.12 -5.02 -23.70
C LEU A 335 0.52 -5.74 -24.99
N ALA A 336 1.71 -6.34 -25.07
CA ALA A 336 2.10 -7.15 -26.23
C ALA A 336 1.34 -8.51 -26.30
N ARG A 337 0.75 -8.96 -25.19
CA ARG A 337 0.15 -10.31 -25.02
C ARG A 337 -1.35 -10.31 -24.78
N ALA A 338 -1.90 -9.25 -24.20
CA ALA A 338 -3.30 -9.19 -23.81
C ALA A 338 -4.23 -9.17 -25.02
N ASP A 339 -5.14 -10.11 -25.18
CA ASP A 339 -6.27 -9.98 -26.11
C ASP A 339 -7.44 -9.36 -25.35
N PHE A 340 -7.69 -8.06 -25.55
CA PHE A 340 -8.75 -7.33 -24.85
C PHE A 340 -10.16 -7.89 -25.07
N SER A 341 -10.36 -8.74 -26.08
CA SER A 341 -11.63 -9.46 -26.25
C SER A 341 -11.87 -10.53 -25.18
N THR A 342 -10.82 -11.01 -24.51
CA THR A 342 -10.90 -12.10 -23.52
C THR A 342 -10.10 -11.90 -22.24
N ASP A 343 -9.17 -10.94 -22.22
CA ASP A 343 -8.11 -10.86 -21.21
C ASP A 343 -8.26 -9.64 -20.29
N LEU A 344 -9.20 -8.73 -20.59
CA LEU A 344 -9.60 -7.63 -19.72
C LEU A 344 -10.94 -7.96 -19.04
N PHE A 345 -10.92 -8.00 -17.71
CA PHE A 345 -12.09 -8.22 -16.88
C PHE A 345 -12.35 -6.98 -16.03
N ILE A 346 -13.59 -6.54 -16.00
CA ILE A 346 -14.04 -5.41 -15.20
C ILE A 346 -15.19 -5.92 -14.32
N PHE A 347 -15.04 -5.72 -13.02
CA PHE A 347 -16.01 -6.11 -12.00
C PHE A 347 -16.55 -4.85 -11.35
N ASP A 348 -17.81 -4.52 -11.63
CA ASP A 348 -18.48 -3.41 -10.95
C ASP A 348 -19.14 -3.87 -9.65
N GLN A 349 -19.57 -2.92 -8.81
CA GLN A 349 -20.29 -3.17 -7.55
C GLN A 349 -19.46 -3.96 -6.53
N THR A 350 -18.17 -3.67 -6.43
CA THR A 350 -17.25 -4.30 -5.47
C THR A 350 -17.08 -3.46 -4.22
N ALA A 351 -16.72 -4.10 -3.10
CA ALA A 351 -16.16 -3.38 -1.96
C ALA A 351 -14.82 -2.74 -2.35
N MET A 352 -14.55 -1.54 -1.84
CA MET A 352 -13.32 -0.78 -2.13
C MET A 352 -12.75 -0.14 -0.86
N ASP A 353 -11.50 0.31 -0.92
CA ASP A 353 -10.83 1.07 0.14
C ASP A 353 -11.68 2.28 0.58
N THR A 354 -11.70 2.53 1.90
CA THR A 354 -12.37 3.68 2.51
C THR A 354 -11.85 5.01 1.98
N LEU A 355 -10.59 5.04 1.54
CA LEU A 355 -9.92 6.23 1.04
C LEU A 355 -10.04 6.40 -0.48
N ASP A 356 -10.59 5.41 -1.19
CA ASP A 356 -10.80 5.51 -2.63
C ASP A 356 -12.02 6.37 -2.96
N TYR A 357 -11.77 7.60 -3.41
CA TYR A 357 -12.77 8.58 -3.81
C TYR A 357 -13.24 8.43 -5.27
N THR A 358 -12.67 7.50 -6.04
CA THR A 358 -13.04 7.29 -7.45
C THR A 358 -14.31 6.47 -7.61
N GLY A 359 -14.71 5.75 -6.56
CA GLY A 359 -15.91 4.92 -6.52
C GLY A 359 -17.22 5.71 -6.47
N SER A 360 -18.35 4.99 -6.51
CA SER A 360 -19.69 5.60 -6.50
C SER A 360 -20.14 6.05 -5.10
N ALA A 361 -19.54 5.49 -4.06
CA ALA A 361 -19.74 5.87 -2.66
C ALA A 361 -18.57 5.35 -1.82
N MET A 362 -18.47 5.81 -0.56
CA MET A 362 -17.48 5.28 0.38
C MET A 362 -17.58 3.75 0.47
N ASN A 363 -16.43 3.07 0.39
CA ASN A 363 -16.29 1.62 0.40
C ASN A 363 -16.96 0.88 -0.79
N ARG A 364 -17.40 1.58 -1.85
CA ARG A 364 -18.01 0.98 -3.04
C ARG A 364 -17.30 1.45 -4.30
N GLY A 365 -16.90 0.51 -5.15
CA GLY A 365 -16.20 0.82 -6.40
C GLY A 365 -16.24 -0.33 -7.38
N SER A 366 -15.23 -0.38 -8.22
CA SER A 366 -15.06 -1.39 -9.25
C SER A 366 -13.61 -1.85 -9.31
N LYS A 367 -13.39 -3.08 -9.80
CA LYS A 367 -12.06 -3.68 -9.96
C LYS A 367 -11.80 -4.06 -11.40
N GLY A 368 -10.53 -4.10 -11.79
CA GLY A 368 -10.12 -4.57 -13.11
C GLY A 368 -8.97 -5.56 -13.04
N VAL A 369 -8.95 -6.51 -13.97
CA VAL A 369 -7.87 -7.47 -14.16
C VAL A 369 -7.49 -7.47 -15.63
N LEU A 370 -6.21 -7.27 -15.93
CA LEU A 370 -5.66 -7.40 -17.29
C LEU A 370 -4.63 -8.53 -17.33
N LEU A 371 -4.94 -9.57 -18.11
CA LEU A 371 -4.05 -10.70 -18.33
C LEU A 371 -3.15 -10.43 -19.55
N GLY A 372 -1.85 -10.65 -19.38
CA GLY A 372 -0.85 -10.61 -20.43
C GLY A 372 0.01 -11.87 -20.43
N THR A 373 -0.63 -13.03 -20.54
CA THR A 373 0.02 -14.35 -20.48
C THR A 373 0.28 -14.95 -21.86
N GLY A 374 1.22 -15.89 -21.93
CA GLY A 374 1.54 -16.63 -23.15
C GLY A 374 2.39 -15.83 -24.16
N PRO A 375 2.39 -16.23 -25.45
CA PRO A 375 3.21 -15.60 -26.48
C PRO A 375 2.69 -14.20 -26.85
N ALA A 376 3.60 -13.33 -27.29
CA ALA A 376 3.23 -12.00 -27.79
C ALA A 376 2.32 -12.11 -29.02
N LYS A 377 1.21 -11.35 -29.01
CA LYS A 377 0.18 -11.30 -30.06
C LYS A 377 0.37 -10.12 -31.01
N ARG A 378 1.13 -9.10 -30.61
CA ARG A 378 1.36 -7.88 -31.39
C ARG A 378 2.73 -7.27 -31.14
N ARG A 379 3.17 -6.44 -32.09
CA ARG A 379 4.24 -5.44 -31.88
C ARG A 379 3.59 -4.14 -31.43
N LEU A 380 4.23 -3.44 -30.51
CA LEU A 380 3.69 -2.23 -29.91
C LEU A 380 4.22 -0.98 -30.62
N PRO A 381 3.38 0.05 -30.84
CA PRO A 381 3.85 1.34 -31.31
C PRO A 381 4.73 2.01 -30.25
N ARG A 382 5.78 2.71 -30.70
CA ARG A 382 6.78 3.32 -29.80
C ARG A 382 6.71 4.83 -29.76
N ILE A 383 6.49 5.43 -30.92
CA ILE A 383 6.53 6.87 -31.15
C ILE A 383 5.16 7.26 -31.69
N PHE A 384 4.56 8.27 -31.08
CA PHE A 384 3.37 8.89 -31.62
C PHE A 384 3.78 9.87 -32.72
N ALA A 385 3.25 9.66 -33.91
CA ALA A 385 3.41 10.56 -35.03
C ALA A 385 2.09 10.64 -35.80
N LEU A 386 1.70 11.87 -36.15
CA LEU A 386 0.55 12.09 -37.02
C LEU A 386 0.97 11.88 -38.48
N PRO A 387 0.08 11.35 -39.33
CA PRO A 387 0.28 11.39 -40.77
C PRO A 387 0.54 12.82 -41.26
N GLU A 388 1.31 12.96 -42.34
CA GLU A 388 1.58 14.25 -42.95
C GLU A 388 0.27 14.96 -43.32
N GLY A 389 0.08 16.20 -42.84
CA GLY A 389 -1.14 16.99 -43.04
C GLY A 389 -2.31 16.64 -42.12
N ALA A 390 -2.19 15.64 -41.24
CA ALA A 390 -3.20 15.34 -40.23
C ALA A 390 -2.99 16.18 -38.96
N GLY A 391 -4.09 16.75 -38.44
CA GLY A 391 -4.11 17.41 -37.13
C GLY A 391 -4.39 16.43 -36.00
N LEU A 392 -4.14 16.87 -34.76
CA LEU A 392 -4.64 16.18 -33.58
C LEU A 392 -6.18 16.11 -33.62
N PRO A 393 -6.79 15.05 -33.05
CA PRO A 393 -8.24 15.00 -32.91
C PRO A 393 -8.79 16.23 -32.16
N VAL A 394 -10.04 16.61 -32.46
CA VAL A 394 -10.66 17.79 -31.83
C VAL A 394 -10.62 17.71 -30.30
N GLY A 395 -10.23 18.82 -29.66
CA GLY A 395 -10.07 18.93 -28.20
C GLY A 395 -8.76 18.35 -27.64
N VAL A 396 -7.96 17.65 -28.44
CA VAL A 396 -6.64 17.16 -28.01
C VAL A 396 -5.61 18.27 -28.17
N THR A 397 -4.90 18.58 -27.09
CA THR A 397 -3.85 19.62 -27.06
C THR A 397 -2.46 19.02 -27.31
N ALA A 398 -2.22 17.81 -26.81
CA ALA A 398 -0.96 17.11 -26.97
C ALA A 398 -1.13 15.59 -26.77
N ALA A 399 -0.21 14.81 -27.32
CA ALA A 399 -0.09 13.38 -27.05
C ALA A 399 1.39 12.98 -27.03
N ASP A 400 1.77 12.11 -26.09
CA ASP A 400 3.14 11.62 -25.93
C ASP A 400 3.11 10.16 -25.46
N ALA A 401 4.09 9.37 -25.87
CA ALA A 401 4.15 7.96 -25.49
C ALA A 401 4.71 7.83 -24.07
N PHE A 402 4.00 7.11 -23.19
CA PHE A 402 4.55 6.76 -21.87
C PHE A 402 5.56 5.61 -21.98
N CYS A 403 5.14 4.55 -22.67
CA CYS A 403 5.94 3.38 -22.99
C CYS A 403 5.41 2.76 -24.30
N ASP A 404 6.08 1.72 -24.81
CA ASP A 404 5.60 1.04 -26.01
C ASP A 404 4.14 0.59 -25.81
N GLY A 405 3.24 0.99 -26.70
CA GLY A 405 1.83 0.63 -26.68
C GLY A 405 0.93 1.40 -25.70
N CYS A 406 1.47 2.32 -24.90
CA CYS A 406 0.69 3.19 -24.01
C CYS A 406 0.87 4.66 -24.38
N LEU A 407 -0.18 5.28 -24.89
CA LEU A 407 -0.21 6.71 -25.26
C LEU A 407 -0.85 7.53 -24.15
N VAL A 408 -0.26 8.66 -23.77
CA VAL A 408 -0.93 9.68 -22.96
C VAL A 408 -1.43 10.78 -23.86
N VAL A 409 -2.68 11.19 -23.66
CA VAL A 409 -3.34 12.24 -24.45
C VAL A 409 -3.88 13.30 -23.50
N SER A 410 -3.46 14.55 -23.68
CA SER A 410 -4.10 15.69 -23.01
C SER A 410 -5.32 16.11 -23.81
N GLY A 411 -6.50 15.91 -23.21
CA GLY A 411 -7.80 16.18 -23.80
C GLY A 411 -8.51 17.38 -23.14
N PRO A 412 -9.78 17.64 -23.50
CA PRO A 412 -10.58 18.64 -22.80
C PRO A 412 -10.77 18.24 -21.33
N ALA A 413 -10.97 19.24 -20.46
CA ALA A 413 -11.28 18.98 -19.05
C ALA A 413 -12.53 18.10 -18.92
N PHE A 414 -12.63 17.34 -17.84
CA PHE A 414 -13.78 16.44 -17.63
C PHE A 414 -15.11 17.20 -17.64
N GLU A 415 -15.14 18.39 -17.04
CA GLU A 415 -16.34 19.25 -16.96
C GLU A 415 -16.83 19.73 -18.33
N ASP A 416 -15.90 20.02 -19.24
CA ASP A 416 -16.22 20.51 -20.59
C ASP A 416 -16.74 19.38 -21.49
N GLU A 417 -16.16 18.18 -21.36
CA GLU A 417 -16.56 17.01 -22.15
C GLU A 417 -16.38 15.70 -21.36
N PRO A 418 -17.39 15.28 -20.57
CA PRO A 418 -17.34 14.02 -19.82
C PRO A 418 -17.12 12.80 -20.73
N GLY A 419 -17.71 12.81 -21.93
CA GLY A 419 -17.62 11.72 -22.91
C GLY A 419 -16.36 11.70 -23.78
N ALA A 420 -15.38 12.57 -23.53
CA ALA A 420 -14.22 12.75 -24.41
C ALA A 420 -13.45 11.44 -24.66
N VAL A 421 -13.23 10.64 -23.62
CA VAL A 421 -12.44 9.40 -23.75
C VAL A 421 -13.11 8.41 -24.71
N ALA A 422 -14.43 8.21 -24.59
CA ALA A 422 -15.20 7.34 -25.49
C ALA A 422 -15.10 7.81 -26.96
N ARG A 423 -15.08 9.11 -27.21
CA ARG A 423 -14.85 9.67 -28.55
C ARG A 423 -13.41 9.46 -29.03
N LEU A 424 -12.43 9.71 -28.16
CA LEU A 424 -11.01 9.66 -28.50
C LEU A 424 -10.54 8.23 -28.80
N VAL A 425 -11.03 7.21 -28.10
CA VAL A 425 -10.69 5.80 -28.42
C VAL A 425 -11.18 5.37 -29.81
N SER A 426 -12.20 6.02 -30.36
CA SER A 426 -12.67 5.81 -31.73
C SER A 426 -11.97 6.68 -32.77
N ALA A 427 -11.04 7.57 -32.37
CA ALA A 427 -10.35 8.45 -33.29
C ALA A 427 -9.32 7.68 -34.13
N PRO A 428 -9.33 7.80 -35.48
CA PRO A 428 -8.40 7.10 -36.35
C PRO A 428 -6.92 7.37 -36.03
N ALA A 429 -6.60 8.56 -35.51
CA ALA A 429 -5.26 8.95 -35.10
C ALA A 429 -4.65 8.04 -34.03
N PHE A 430 -5.49 7.35 -33.23
CA PHE A 430 -5.02 6.52 -32.13
C PHE A 430 -5.28 5.02 -32.33
N ALA A 431 -5.87 4.61 -33.46
CA ALA A 431 -6.27 3.22 -33.71
C ALA A 431 -5.13 2.18 -33.61
N GLY A 432 -3.87 2.61 -33.81
CA GLY A 432 -2.69 1.74 -33.68
C GLY A 432 -2.24 1.48 -32.23
N TRP A 433 -2.77 2.21 -31.24
CA TRP A 433 -2.37 2.12 -29.84
C TRP A 433 -3.29 1.18 -29.05
N PRO A 434 -2.77 0.15 -28.37
CA PRO A 434 -3.61 -0.74 -27.59
C PRO A 434 -4.20 -0.06 -26.34
N LEU A 435 -3.45 0.85 -25.72
CA LEU A 435 -3.85 1.60 -24.54
C LEU A 435 -3.64 3.10 -24.75
N ILE A 436 -4.64 3.88 -24.37
CA ILE A 436 -4.62 5.33 -24.32
C ILE A 436 -5.03 5.75 -22.90
N VAL A 437 -4.28 6.66 -22.30
CA VAL A 437 -4.62 7.34 -21.06
C VAL A 437 -4.94 8.78 -21.39
N VAL A 438 -6.17 9.20 -21.11
CA VAL A 438 -6.57 10.61 -21.26
C VAL A 438 -6.41 11.29 -19.91
N ALA A 439 -5.58 12.33 -19.86
CA ALA A 439 -5.22 13.02 -18.63
C ALA A 439 -5.24 14.54 -18.80
N ASP A 440 -5.18 15.29 -17.71
CA ASP A 440 -5.16 16.76 -17.76
C ASP A 440 -3.84 17.30 -18.34
N ASP A 441 -2.72 16.63 -18.05
CA ASP A 441 -1.37 17.03 -18.47
C ASP A 441 -0.63 15.86 -19.14
N VAL A 442 -0.18 16.07 -20.38
CA VAL A 442 0.58 15.07 -21.14
C VAL A 442 1.97 14.80 -20.53
N SER A 443 2.50 15.73 -19.74
CA SER A 443 3.85 15.64 -19.17
C SER A 443 4.03 14.43 -18.25
N ILE A 444 2.94 13.86 -17.73
CA ILE A 444 2.98 12.63 -16.92
C ILE A 444 3.60 11.45 -17.70
N ALA A 445 3.54 11.45 -19.03
CA ALA A 445 4.15 10.42 -19.88
C ALA A 445 5.68 10.30 -19.68
N ARG A 446 6.34 11.33 -19.16
CA ARG A 446 7.81 11.41 -19.05
C ARG A 446 8.34 10.98 -17.68
N ASP A 447 7.45 10.71 -16.74
CA ASP A 447 7.79 10.39 -15.36
C ASP A 447 6.89 9.24 -14.87
N PRO A 448 7.43 8.01 -14.72
CA PRO A 448 6.68 6.86 -14.24
C PRO A 448 5.95 7.09 -12.92
N GLN A 449 6.49 7.89 -12.01
CA GLN A 449 5.83 8.18 -10.74
C GLN A 449 4.59 9.04 -10.96
N ARG A 450 4.70 10.10 -11.77
CA ARG A 450 3.54 10.95 -12.11
C ARG A 450 2.51 10.20 -12.94
N PHE A 451 2.95 9.38 -13.89
CA PHE A 451 2.06 8.53 -14.68
C PHE A 451 1.26 7.59 -13.78
N LEU A 452 1.92 6.83 -12.90
CA LEU A 452 1.28 5.90 -11.99
C LEU A 452 0.29 6.61 -11.08
N TRP A 453 0.74 7.68 -10.42
CA TRP A 453 -0.09 8.45 -9.50
C TRP A 453 -1.32 9.04 -10.20
N ALA A 454 -1.14 9.83 -11.26
CA ALA A 454 -2.26 10.49 -11.93
C ALA A 454 -3.22 9.49 -12.60
N THR A 455 -2.69 8.42 -13.21
CA THR A 455 -3.53 7.43 -13.89
C THR A 455 -4.31 6.59 -12.89
N PHE A 456 -3.62 5.98 -11.92
CA PHE A 456 -4.21 4.92 -11.12
C PHE A 456 -4.94 5.42 -9.86
N THR A 457 -4.76 6.68 -9.47
CA THR A 457 -5.54 7.31 -8.39
C THR A 457 -6.76 8.09 -8.88
N ARG A 458 -6.91 8.35 -10.18
CA ARG A 458 -8.02 9.13 -10.77
C ARG A 458 -8.99 8.30 -11.60
N PHE A 459 -8.95 6.98 -11.47
CA PHE A 459 -9.81 6.10 -12.24
C PHE A 459 -10.46 5.01 -11.40
N ALA A 460 -11.70 4.69 -11.76
CA ALA A 460 -12.46 3.52 -11.33
C ALA A 460 -12.74 2.63 -12.57
N PRO A 461 -12.28 1.37 -12.61
CA PRO A 461 -12.36 0.52 -13.80
C PRO A 461 -13.74 0.44 -14.47
N GLY A 462 -14.82 0.37 -13.70
CA GLY A 462 -16.20 0.26 -14.20
C GLY A 462 -16.78 1.54 -14.78
N ALA A 463 -16.23 2.71 -14.43
CA ALA A 463 -16.71 4.02 -14.89
C ALA A 463 -15.78 4.66 -15.93
N ASP A 464 -14.48 4.40 -15.83
CA ASP A 464 -13.44 5.19 -16.50
C ASP A 464 -12.65 4.40 -17.54
N ILE A 465 -12.98 3.12 -17.76
CA ILE A 465 -12.43 2.34 -18.88
C ILE A 465 -13.40 2.36 -20.04
N HIS A 466 -12.89 2.84 -21.18
CA HIS A 466 -13.60 2.89 -22.45
C HIS A 466 -12.88 2.01 -23.47
N ALA A 467 -13.60 1.55 -24.47
CA ALA A 467 -13.04 0.81 -25.60
C ALA A 467 -13.59 1.41 -26.90
N ALA A 468 -12.84 1.30 -27.99
CA ALA A 468 -13.33 1.69 -29.31
C ALA A 468 -14.65 0.99 -29.65
N ARG A 469 -14.82 -0.25 -29.16
CA ARG A 469 -16.09 -0.98 -29.18
C ARG A 469 -16.18 -1.98 -28.03
N THR A 470 -17.36 -2.07 -27.43
CA THR A 470 -17.69 -3.10 -26.43
C THR A 470 -18.77 -4.02 -26.97
N ILE A 471 -18.54 -5.34 -26.90
CA ILE A 471 -19.44 -6.36 -27.42
C ILE A 471 -19.73 -7.38 -26.33
N ALA A 472 -21.00 -7.56 -25.98
CA ALA A 472 -21.41 -8.67 -25.12
C ALA A 472 -21.40 -9.99 -25.93
N ARG A 473 -20.51 -10.92 -25.56
CA ARG A 473 -20.45 -12.28 -26.10
C ARG A 473 -20.78 -13.27 -25.00
N ARG A 474 -22.03 -13.77 -24.98
CA ARG A 474 -22.61 -14.47 -23.82
C ARG A 474 -22.62 -13.51 -22.61
N HIS A 475 -22.09 -13.92 -21.46
CA HIS A 475 -21.91 -13.07 -20.28
C HIS A 475 -20.49 -12.51 -20.14
N HIS A 476 -19.76 -12.38 -21.25
CA HIS A 476 -18.43 -11.77 -21.28
C HIS A 476 -18.48 -10.49 -22.11
N LEU A 477 -17.96 -9.40 -21.56
CA LEU A 477 -17.75 -8.16 -22.30
C LEU A 477 -16.40 -8.23 -23.01
N SER A 478 -16.45 -8.23 -24.34
CA SER A 478 -15.29 -8.19 -25.23
C SER A 478 -15.01 -6.75 -25.62
N TYR A 479 -13.76 -6.32 -25.50
CA TYR A 479 -13.34 -4.95 -25.81
C TYR A 479 -12.42 -4.94 -27.04
N GLU A 480 -12.72 -4.07 -28.00
CA GLU A 480 -11.85 -3.79 -29.14
C GLU A 480 -10.96 -2.59 -28.80
N PRO A 481 -9.61 -2.71 -28.95
CA PRO A 481 -8.72 -1.59 -28.71
C PRO A 481 -8.90 -0.48 -29.77
N PRO A 482 -8.45 0.75 -29.50
CA PRO A 482 -7.79 1.20 -28.27
C PRO A 482 -8.66 1.10 -27.02
N ILE A 483 -8.05 0.72 -25.89
CA ILE A 483 -8.66 0.87 -24.57
C ILE A 483 -8.26 2.24 -24.03
N GLY A 484 -9.23 3.02 -23.58
CA GLY A 484 -9.06 4.34 -22.99
C GLY A 484 -9.23 4.29 -21.48
N ILE A 485 -8.34 4.93 -20.73
CA ILE A 485 -8.51 5.22 -19.30
C ILE A 485 -8.76 6.71 -19.14
N ASP A 486 -9.85 7.10 -18.48
CA ASP A 486 -10.12 8.48 -18.08
C ASP A 486 -9.44 8.82 -16.74
N ALA A 487 -8.23 9.36 -16.84
CA ALA A 487 -7.40 9.79 -15.71
C ALA A 487 -7.49 11.31 -15.45
N ARG A 488 -8.46 12.00 -16.04
CA ARG A 488 -8.67 13.44 -15.81
C ARG A 488 -9.22 13.69 -14.41
N MET A 489 -8.95 14.86 -13.86
CA MET A 489 -9.61 15.32 -12.64
C MET A 489 -11.11 15.47 -12.87
N LYS A 490 -11.89 14.84 -11.98
CA LYS A 490 -13.34 14.92 -11.99
C LYS A 490 -13.79 15.92 -10.91
N PRO A 491 -14.84 16.73 -11.15
CA PRO A 491 -15.19 17.84 -10.25
C PRO A 491 -15.59 17.42 -8.83
N TRP A 492 -15.97 16.15 -8.63
CA TRP A 492 -16.26 15.60 -7.30
C TRP A 492 -15.06 14.96 -6.60
N TYR A 493 -13.91 14.87 -7.28
CA TYR A 493 -12.69 14.38 -6.64
C TYR A 493 -12.19 15.39 -5.60
N PRO A 494 -11.62 14.90 -4.49
CA PRO A 494 -11.02 15.78 -3.52
C PRO A 494 -9.86 16.56 -4.11
N LYS A 495 -9.58 17.71 -3.50
CA LYS A 495 -8.45 18.56 -3.86
C LYS A 495 -7.13 17.82 -3.62
N GLU A 496 -6.15 18.08 -4.47
CA GLU A 496 -4.78 17.64 -4.25
C GLU A 496 -4.17 18.31 -3.00
N VAL A 497 -3.44 17.53 -2.21
CA VAL A 497 -2.70 18.02 -1.05
C VAL A 497 -1.48 18.78 -1.55
N ARG A 498 -1.40 20.07 -1.23
CA ARG A 498 -0.25 20.93 -1.56
C ARG A 498 0.23 21.65 -0.30
N PRO A 499 1.56 21.71 -0.07
CA PRO A 499 2.09 22.44 1.05
C PRO A 499 1.80 23.94 0.91
N LEU A 500 1.66 24.63 2.04
CA LEU A 500 1.64 26.09 2.04
C LEU A 500 2.94 26.62 1.46
N LYS A 501 2.84 27.59 0.53
CA LYS A 501 4.02 28.22 -0.08
C LYS A 501 5.00 28.77 0.96
N SER A 502 4.49 29.43 1.99
CA SER A 502 5.30 29.96 3.09
C SER A 502 6.03 28.87 3.88
N THR A 503 5.38 27.72 4.09
CA THR A 503 6.01 26.58 4.78
C THR A 503 7.10 25.96 3.91
N ALA A 504 6.84 25.78 2.62
CA ALA A 504 7.83 25.28 1.67
C ALA A 504 9.07 26.19 1.61
N GLU A 505 8.88 27.51 1.54
CA GLU A 505 9.97 28.49 1.54
C GLU A 505 10.82 28.41 2.82
N VAL A 506 10.19 28.23 3.98
CA VAL A 506 10.92 28.05 5.26
C VAL A 506 11.71 26.75 5.28
N VAL A 507 11.12 25.65 4.80
CA VAL A 507 11.81 24.35 4.70
C VAL A 507 13.01 24.46 3.77
N ASP A 508 12.84 25.02 2.57
CA ASP A 508 13.91 25.22 1.58
C ASP A 508 15.04 26.09 2.14
N ALA A 509 14.70 27.19 2.82
CA ALA A 509 15.68 28.08 3.44
C ALA A 509 16.48 27.38 4.55
N ARG A 510 15.83 26.51 5.34
CA ARG A 510 16.48 25.78 6.44
C ARG A 510 17.12 24.47 6.01
N TRP A 511 16.84 23.96 4.81
CA TRP A 511 17.30 22.65 4.35
C TRP A 511 18.81 22.47 4.52
N LYS A 512 19.59 23.48 4.10
CA LYS A 512 21.05 23.47 4.20
C LYS A 512 21.57 23.53 5.64
N ALA A 513 20.78 24.02 6.60
CA ALA A 513 21.18 24.04 8.01
C ALA A 513 21.12 22.64 8.64
N PHE A 514 20.19 21.80 8.19
CA PHE A 514 20.05 20.42 8.66
C PHE A 514 20.87 19.44 7.82
N PHE A 515 20.99 19.68 6.51
CA PHE A 515 21.71 18.85 5.56
C PHE A 515 22.77 19.67 4.80
N PRO A 516 23.86 20.09 5.48
CA PRO A 516 24.86 21.00 4.90
C PRO A 516 25.61 20.40 3.69
N GLN A 517 25.65 19.08 3.56
CA GLN A 517 26.27 18.38 2.43
C GLN A 517 25.24 17.95 1.36
N GLY A 518 23.98 18.37 1.50
CA GLY A 518 22.83 17.78 0.80
C GLY A 518 22.44 16.41 1.38
N MET A 519 21.27 15.90 1.01
CA MET A 519 21.00 14.47 1.18
C MET A 519 21.76 13.72 0.08
N ALA A 520 22.46 12.64 0.44
CA ALA A 520 22.93 11.69 -0.56
C ALA A 520 21.69 11.22 -1.35
N GLN A 521 21.58 11.62 -2.61
CA GLN A 521 20.55 11.08 -3.50
C GLN A 521 20.75 9.56 -3.53
N ASN A 522 19.70 8.83 -3.12
CA ASN A 522 19.54 7.37 -3.12
C ASN A 522 20.83 6.52 -3.23
N PRO A 523 21.19 5.68 -2.24
CA PRO A 523 22.10 4.60 -2.53
C PRO A 523 21.46 3.78 -3.66
N ARG A 524 22.25 3.51 -4.72
CA ARG A 524 21.85 2.78 -5.92
C ARG A 524 20.91 1.61 -5.55
N PRO A 525 19.89 1.29 -6.38
CA PRO A 525 19.16 0.04 -6.20
C PRO A 525 20.20 -1.07 -6.02
N CYS A 526 20.10 -1.85 -4.94
CA CYS A 526 20.98 -2.99 -4.73
C CYS A 526 20.95 -3.81 -6.02
N GLY A 527 22.04 -3.73 -6.80
CA GLY A 527 22.22 -4.58 -7.95
C GLY A 527 22.23 -6.05 -7.51
N PRO A 528 22.07 -6.99 -8.44
CA PRO A 528 22.32 -8.39 -8.13
C PRO A 528 23.74 -8.52 -7.54
N PRO A 529 23.97 -9.48 -6.63
CA PRO A 529 25.26 -9.64 -5.97
C PRO A 529 26.37 -9.74 -7.02
N GLU A 530 27.40 -8.92 -6.88
CA GLU A 530 28.68 -9.18 -7.53
C GLU A 530 29.13 -10.57 -7.07
N ASP A 531 29.30 -11.48 -8.03
CA ASP A 531 29.88 -12.80 -7.82
C ASP A 531 31.32 -12.61 -7.34
N ASP A 532 31.50 -12.57 -6.03
CA ASP A 532 32.79 -12.65 -5.37
C ASP A 532 33.22 -14.13 -5.33
N ASN A 533 33.37 -14.73 -6.53
CA ASN A 533 34.04 -16.00 -6.70
C ASN A 533 35.37 -15.76 -7.41
N ALA A 534 36.37 -15.65 -6.55
CA ALA A 534 37.80 -15.84 -6.78
C ALA A 534 38.15 -16.58 -8.09
N ARG A 535 38.89 -15.86 -8.93
CA ARG A 535 40.04 -16.32 -9.73
C ARG A 535 40.28 -17.83 -9.73
N ILE A 536 39.87 -18.51 -10.80
CA ILE A 536 40.51 -19.76 -11.24
C ILE A 536 41.43 -19.39 -12.40
N PRO A 537 42.76 -19.63 -12.30
CA PRO A 537 43.69 -19.25 -13.37
C PRO A 537 43.54 -20.19 -14.58
N LEU A 538 43.38 -19.57 -15.75
CA LEU A 538 43.55 -20.19 -17.06
C LEU A 538 44.94 -20.84 -17.16
N GLN A 539 45.01 -22.17 -17.07
CA GLN A 539 46.16 -22.93 -17.57
C GLN A 539 45.96 -23.30 -19.04
N ARG A 540 47.08 -23.17 -19.75
CA ARG A 540 47.25 -23.20 -21.19
C ARG A 540 47.10 -24.59 -21.79
N SER A 541 46.72 -24.57 -23.08
CA SER A 541 46.90 -25.55 -24.14
C SER A 541 47.81 -26.76 -23.88
N VAL A 542 47.28 -27.95 -24.16
CA VAL A 542 48.02 -29.03 -24.84
C VAL A 542 47.04 -29.73 -25.79
N ALA A 543 47.37 -29.76 -27.08
CA ALA A 543 46.87 -30.71 -28.06
C ALA A 543 48.03 -31.67 -28.42
N PRO A 544 47.85 -32.66 -29.31
CA PRO A 544 46.90 -33.77 -29.36
C PRO A 544 47.65 -35.14 -29.38
N LYS A 545 46.91 -36.27 -29.38
CA LYS A 545 47.26 -37.66 -29.81
C LYS A 545 46.23 -38.60 -29.15
N GLU A 546 45.58 -39.56 -29.78
CA GLU A 546 45.61 -40.23 -31.09
C GLU A 546 44.19 -40.75 -31.36
#